data_AF-A0A415R8M7-F1
#
_entry.id   AF-A0A415R8M7-F1
#
_cell.length_a   1.000
_cell.length_b   1.000
_cell.length_c   1.000
_cell.angle_alpha   90.00
_cell.angle_beta   90.00
_cell.angle_gamma   90.00
#
_symmetry.space_group_name_H-M   'P 1'
#
loop_
_entity.id
_entity.type
_entity.pdbx_description
1 polymer ?
#
loop_
_entity_poly.entity_id
_entity_poly.type
_entity_poly.pdbx_seq_one_letter_code
_entity_poly.pdbx_strand_id
1 'polypeptide(L)'
;MEEQDKPDTAGEKQPGLWQKKRREIILGAAVALALVFLGAWGLRALMPGKPAATQTAAATVGLVDIQKAMEAHPDYEKLKDLRAQYQRLSLSLKDTAALPPATVQPPQTDSKPFDDSVWQKNAQAVIGGRTELEREAKAVEKAYREAHQEEYESRRKAIDEDYRLAIFNLNLKIDNQKAMHHPWTKQETLDQEKAEWEQERANLQQERGMRQAELERQWNKQVAAYVQSVMGPKLAEWKQKAKDSMAERQSGAMAKQSEVQARNTEAMQQQMDVSLNLQQREAIKQQLSELQQQIEVLDTHIRNDIAGKAAKIAILHHFTLILATPAENLEYALPLGSTPDPDMQRFYPVIGTDTEDVTDELVTEIGTISSEES
;
A
#
# COMPACT_ATOMS: atom_id res chain seq x y z
N MET A 1 61.34 -31.63 74.74
CA MET A 1 62.01 -30.52 74.03
C MET A 1 60.91 -29.62 73.52
N GLU A 2 60.62 -28.46 74.07
CA GLU A 2 61.03 -27.69 75.25
C GLU A 2 60.03 -26.52 75.21
N GLU A 3 59.19 -26.30 76.21
CA GLU A 3 59.52 -25.70 77.51
C GLU A 3 59.52 -24.15 77.45
N GLN A 4 58.52 -23.58 78.15
CA GLN A 4 58.57 -22.35 78.97
C GLN A 4 58.84 -21.02 78.23
N ASP A 5 58.46 -19.84 78.74
CA ASP A 5 58.46 -19.48 80.15
C ASP A 5 57.56 -18.27 80.44
N LYS A 6 57.06 -18.26 81.67
CA LYS A 6 56.60 -17.08 82.40
C LYS A 6 57.86 -16.31 82.85
N PRO A 7 57.81 -15.07 83.36
CA PRO A 7 57.68 -14.98 84.81
C PRO A 7 56.98 -13.72 85.35
N ASP A 8 56.49 -13.89 86.56
CA ASP A 8 56.04 -12.88 87.52
C ASP A 8 57.22 -12.11 88.15
N THR A 9 57.03 -10.86 88.61
CA THR A 9 57.64 -10.24 89.83
C THR A 9 56.95 -8.88 90.05
N ALA A 10 56.23 -8.56 91.14
CA ALA A 10 56.51 -8.56 92.59
C ALA A 10 57.35 -7.36 93.09
N GLY A 11 56.77 -6.60 94.04
CA GLY A 11 57.43 -5.61 94.92
C GLY A 11 56.59 -4.34 95.11
N GLU A 12 56.37 -3.72 96.28
CA GLU A 12 56.88 -3.93 97.63
C GLU A 12 56.01 -3.19 98.67
N LYS A 13 56.27 -3.47 99.94
CA LYS A 13 55.56 -3.19 101.20
C LYS A 13 55.58 -1.72 101.67
N GLN A 14 54.68 -1.36 102.62
CA GLN A 14 54.93 -0.69 103.95
C GLN A 14 53.65 0.07 104.47
N PRO A 15 53.51 0.39 105.79
CA PRO A 15 52.30 0.08 106.57
C PRO A 15 51.57 1.26 107.25
N GLY A 16 50.38 0.99 107.82
CA GLY A 16 49.97 1.51 109.13
C GLY A 16 49.25 2.87 109.26
N LEU A 17 47.92 2.90 109.10
CA LEU A 17 47.02 3.90 109.74
C LEU A 17 45.74 3.29 110.35
N TRP A 18 45.58 1.97 110.26
CA TRP A 18 44.28 1.30 110.32
C TRP A 18 43.80 0.88 111.71
N GLN A 19 44.52 1.22 112.79
CA GLN A 19 44.12 0.83 114.14
C GLN A 19 43.53 1.97 114.99
N LYS A 20 43.71 3.25 114.60
CA LYS A 20 43.18 4.38 115.40
C LYS A 20 41.84 4.95 114.91
N LYS A 21 41.36 4.60 113.70
CA LYS A 21 40.10 5.15 113.13
C LYS A 21 38.97 4.13 112.88
N ARG A 22 39.07 2.89 113.39
CA ARG A 22 38.05 1.86 113.14
C ARG A 22 36.68 2.17 113.75
N ARG A 23 36.63 2.88 114.89
CA ARG A 23 35.36 3.17 115.58
C ARG A 23 34.52 4.23 114.87
N GLU A 24 35.16 5.23 114.27
CA GLU A 24 34.47 6.30 113.53
C GLU A 24 33.94 5.82 112.17
N ILE A 25 34.67 4.91 111.50
CA ILE A 25 34.25 4.35 110.20
C ILE A 25 33.08 3.37 110.38
N ILE A 26 33.06 2.58 111.44
CA ILE A 26 31.95 1.65 111.72
C ILE A 26 30.68 2.42 112.12
N LEU A 27 30.82 3.52 112.88
CA LEU A 27 29.67 4.34 113.27
C LEU A 27 29.09 5.13 112.09
N GLY A 28 29.94 5.63 111.18
CA GLY A 28 29.49 6.28 109.95
C GLY A 28 28.81 5.33 108.95
N ALA A 29 29.31 4.09 108.83
CA ALA A 29 28.72 3.09 107.96
C ALA A 29 27.34 2.60 108.44
N ALA A 30 27.14 2.50 109.76
CA ALA A 30 25.84 2.12 110.34
C ALA A 30 24.75 3.16 110.08
N VAL A 31 25.08 4.47 110.17
CA VAL A 31 24.12 5.55 109.90
C VAL A 31 23.77 5.65 108.41
N ALA A 32 24.76 5.44 107.53
CA ALA A 32 24.50 5.42 106.08
C ALA A 32 23.58 4.26 105.67
N LEU A 33 23.77 3.07 106.24
CA LEU A 33 22.88 1.93 105.99
C LEU A 33 21.47 2.17 106.53
N ALA A 34 21.32 2.77 107.71
CA ALA A 34 20.01 3.11 108.26
C ALA A 34 19.22 4.09 107.37
N LEU A 35 19.89 5.08 106.76
CA LEU A 35 19.26 6.03 105.84
C LEU A 35 18.84 5.38 104.51
N VAL A 36 19.61 4.42 103.99
CA VAL A 36 19.25 3.66 102.78
C VAL A 36 18.03 2.77 103.03
N PHE A 37 17.96 2.11 104.19
CA PHE A 37 16.79 1.29 104.54
C PHE A 37 15.53 2.13 104.78
N LEU A 38 15.66 3.32 105.40
CA LEU A 38 14.54 4.26 105.56
C LEU A 38 14.07 4.83 104.20
N GLY A 39 14.98 5.13 103.28
CA GLY A 39 14.64 5.57 101.93
C GLY A 39 13.95 4.50 101.09
N ALA A 40 14.43 3.25 101.16
CA ALA A 40 13.84 2.12 100.45
C ALA A 40 12.46 1.73 100.99
N TRP A 41 12.22 1.88 102.30
CA TRP A 41 10.91 1.64 102.90
C TRP A 41 9.91 2.75 102.54
N GLY A 42 10.34 4.02 102.53
CA GLY A 42 9.51 5.16 102.10
C GLY A 42 9.07 5.09 100.64
N LEU A 43 9.94 4.60 99.74
CA LEU A 43 9.62 4.42 98.31
C LEU A 43 8.66 3.25 98.04
N ARG A 44 8.64 2.22 98.90
CA ARG A 44 7.75 1.06 98.76
C ARG A 44 6.34 1.31 99.31
N ALA A 45 6.19 2.23 100.27
CA ALA A 45 4.88 2.59 100.84
C ALA A 45 4.06 3.57 99.96
N LEU A 46 4.68 4.18 98.94
CA LEU A 46 4.07 5.24 98.12
C LEU A 46 3.81 4.85 96.65
N MET A 47 3.99 3.58 96.26
CA MET A 47 3.59 3.08 94.94
C MET A 47 2.51 1.99 95.05
N PRO A 48 1.25 2.26 94.65
CA PRO A 48 0.28 1.21 94.45
C PRO A 48 0.70 0.32 93.26
N GLY A 49 0.75 -0.99 93.48
CA GLY A 49 1.08 -1.97 92.44
C GLY A 49 0.11 -1.87 91.26
N LYS A 50 0.65 -1.71 90.05
CA LYS A 50 -0.11 -1.88 88.81
C LYS A 50 -0.52 -3.36 88.71
N PRO A 51 -1.81 -3.70 88.51
CA PRO A 51 -2.20 -5.07 88.25
C PRO A 51 -1.65 -5.54 86.90
N ALA A 52 -1.39 -6.84 86.78
CA ALA A 52 -0.91 -7.49 85.58
C ALA A 52 -1.85 -7.24 84.39
N ALA A 53 -1.28 -6.84 83.25
CA ALA A 53 -2.00 -6.86 81.98
C ALA A 53 -1.95 -8.28 81.42
N THR A 54 -3.00 -9.05 81.68
CA THR A 54 -3.37 -10.20 80.85
C THR A 54 -4.25 -9.68 79.73
N GLN A 55 -3.79 -9.76 78.48
CA GLN A 55 -4.56 -10.08 77.27
C GLN A 55 -3.67 -9.86 76.03
N THR A 56 -3.27 -10.95 75.39
CA THR A 56 -3.03 -11.01 73.95
C THR A 56 -4.28 -10.51 73.25
N ALA A 57 -4.20 -9.36 72.57
CA ALA A 57 -5.20 -8.98 71.58
C ALA A 57 -5.11 -10.03 70.46
N ALA A 58 -6.20 -10.77 70.22
CA ALA A 58 -6.30 -11.60 69.03
C ALA A 58 -6.19 -10.69 67.81
N ALA A 59 -5.32 -11.03 66.86
CA ALA A 59 -5.18 -10.28 65.62
C ALA A 59 -6.57 -10.13 64.99
N THR A 60 -7.00 -8.89 64.76
CA THR A 60 -8.37 -8.59 64.32
C THR A 60 -8.48 -8.51 62.78
N VAL A 61 -7.33 -8.52 62.09
CA VAL A 61 -7.17 -8.34 60.65
C VAL A 61 -6.19 -9.37 60.09
N GLY A 62 -6.60 -10.10 59.04
CA GLY A 62 -5.72 -11.01 58.31
C GLY A 62 -5.02 -10.32 57.14
N LEU A 63 -3.83 -10.79 56.77
CA LEU A 63 -3.05 -10.35 55.61
C LEU A 63 -2.85 -11.53 54.65
N VAL A 64 -3.02 -11.29 53.35
CA VAL A 64 -2.87 -12.31 52.32
C VAL A 64 -2.06 -11.77 51.15
N ASP A 65 -1.08 -12.53 50.66
CA ASP A 65 -0.46 -12.29 49.36
C ASP A 65 -1.37 -12.79 48.23
N ILE A 66 -2.02 -11.86 47.52
CA ILE A 66 -2.96 -12.19 46.45
C ILE A 66 -2.26 -12.83 45.25
N GLN A 67 -0.98 -12.50 45.01
CA GLN A 67 -0.25 -13.06 43.88
C GLN A 67 0.04 -14.55 44.12
N LYS A 68 0.51 -14.90 45.32
CA LYS A 68 0.70 -16.30 45.71
C LYS A 68 -0.62 -17.09 45.74
N ALA A 69 -1.71 -16.46 46.21
CA ALA A 69 -3.04 -17.07 46.19
C ALA A 69 -3.54 -17.33 44.75
N MET A 70 -3.29 -16.40 43.82
CA MET A 70 -3.60 -16.59 42.40
C MET A 70 -2.76 -17.69 41.76
N GLU A 71 -1.45 -17.74 42.03
CA GLU A 71 -0.55 -18.77 41.50
C GLU A 71 -0.91 -20.19 41.97
N ALA A 72 -1.48 -20.31 43.17
CA ALA A 72 -1.96 -21.58 43.72
C ALA A 72 -3.27 -22.08 43.10
N HIS A 73 -4.00 -21.23 42.34
CA HIS A 73 -5.29 -21.58 41.77
C HIS A 73 -5.14 -22.52 40.55
N PRO A 74 -5.96 -23.58 40.42
CA PRO A 74 -5.83 -24.57 39.33
C PRO A 74 -5.96 -23.98 37.92
N ASP A 75 -6.79 -22.94 37.76
CA ASP A 75 -6.97 -22.26 36.47
C ASP A 75 -5.96 -21.15 36.15
N TYR A 76 -4.97 -20.91 37.02
CA TYR A 76 -3.97 -19.86 36.81
C TYR A 76 -3.12 -20.08 35.56
N GLU A 77 -2.73 -21.32 35.27
CA GLU A 77 -1.98 -21.64 34.03
C GLU A 77 -2.81 -21.34 32.77
N LYS A 78 -4.13 -21.59 32.79
CA LYS A 78 -5.03 -21.22 31.68
C LYS A 78 -5.08 -19.71 31.47
N LEU A 79 -5.13 -18.93 32.55
CA LEU A 79 -5.11 -17.46 32.49
C LEU A 79 -3.79 -16.94 31.88
N LYS A 80 -2.66 -17.55 32.25
CA LYS A 80 -1.33 -17.23 31.72
C LYS A 80 -1.23 -17.55 30.22
N ASP A 81 -1.75 -18.70 29.79
CA ASP A 81 -1.81 -19.09 28.38
C ASP A 81 -2.67 -18.13 27.55
N LEU A 82 -3.86 -17.75 28.04
CA LEU A 82 -4.72 -16.78 27.36
C LEU A 82 -4.05 -15.41 27.23
N ARG A 83 -3.36 -14.94 28.28
CA ARG A 83 -2.59 -13.68 28.25
C ARG A 83 -1.44 -13.74 27.24
N ALA A 84 -0.73 -14.87 27.18
CA ALA A 84 0.34 -15.07 26.21
C ALA A 84 -0.19 -15.09 24.76
N GLN A 85 -1.34 -15.73 24.53
CA GLN A 85 -2.02 -15.73 23.22
C GLN A 85 -2.48 -14.31 22.81
N TYR A 86 -3.09 -13.57 23.73
CA TYR A 86 -3.49 -12.18 23.52
C TYR A 86 -2.28 -11.30 23.13
N GLN A 87 -1.16 -11.43 23.86
CA GLN A 87 0.06 -10.67 23.54
C GLN A 87 0.59 -11.01 22.15
N ARG A 88 0.66 -12.30 21.78
CA ARG A 88 1.11 -12.73 20.44
C ARG A 88 0.24 -12.14 19.33
N LEU A 89 -1.08 -12.20 19.46
CA LEU A 89 -2.02 -11.64 18.48
C LEU A 89 -2.00 -10.11 18.45
N SER A 90 -1.72 -9.45 19.58
CA SER A 90 -1.57 -7.99 19.64
C SER A 90 -0.32 -7.52 18.88
N LEU A 91 0.78 -8.29 18.95
CA LEU A 91 2.02 -8.00 18.25
C LEU A 91 1.86 -8.17 16.74
N SER A 92 1.19 -9.24 16.28
CA SER A 92 0.92 -9.45 14.85
C SER A 92 0.06 -8.32 14.23
N LEU A 93 -0.83 -7.70 15.01
CA LEU A 93 -1.61 -6.54 14.58
C LEU A 93 -0.81 -5.24 14.51
N LYS A 94 0.19 -5.05 15.38
CA LYS A 94 1.08 -3.88 15.37
C LYS A 94 2.02 -3.89 14.17
N ASP A 95 2.56 -5.06 13.83
CA ASP A 95 3.46 -5.19 12.68
C ASP A 95 2.74 -4.97 11.34
N THR A 96 1.42 -5.16 11.30
CA THR A 96 0.59 -4.96 10.11
C THR A 96 -0.08 -3.56 10.05
N ALA A 97 0.20 -2.67 11.01
CA ALA A 97 -0.44 -1.35 11.18
C ALA A 97 -0.32 -0.39 9.98
N ALA A 98 0.68 -0.56 9.11
CA ALA A 98 1.08 0.45 8.13
C ALA A 98 0.30 0.45 6.79
N LEU A 99 -0.70 -0.41 6.60
CA LEU A 99 -1.37 -0.56 5.29
C LEU A 99 -2.63 0.32 5.19
N PRO A 100 -2.71 1.23 4.20
CA PRO A 100 -3.86 2.09 3.99
C PRO A 100 -5.06 1.31 3.39
N PRO A 101 -6.31 1.70 3.74
CA PRO A 101 -7.50 1.13 3.13
C PRO A 101 -7.66 1.63 1.69
N ALA A 102 -7.69 0.72 0.72
CA ALA A 102 -7.96 1.05 -0.68
C ALA A 102 -9.35 0.54 -1.09
N THR A 103 -10.23 1.44 -1.51
CA THR A 103 -11.54 1.10 -2.08
C THR A 103 -11.36 0.71 -3.55
N VAL A 104 -11.90 -0.44 -3.94
CA VAL A 104 -11.64 -1.08 -5.24
C VAL A 104 -12.72 -0.71 -6.25
N GLN A 105 -12.32 -0.02 -7.32
CA GLN A 105 -12.99 -0.11 -8.61
C GLN A 105 -11.92 -0.32 -9.70
N PRO A 106 -11.98 -1.41 -10.48
CA PRO A 106 -10.99 -1.69 -11.50
C PRO A 106 -11.16 -0.74 -12.69
N PRO A 107 -10.10 -0.02 -13.11
CA PRO A 107 -10.13 0.71 -14.37
C PRO A 107 -10.10 -0.28 -15.53
N GLN A 108 -11.14 -0.27 -16.37
CA GLN A 108 -11.10 -0.99 -17.65
C GLN A 108 -10.31 -0.18 -18.67
N THR A 109 -9.37 -0.83 -19.34
CA THR A 109 -8.61 -0.23 -20.44
C THR A 109 -9.41 -0.36 -21.73
N ASP A 110 -9.95 0.74 -22.25
CA ASP A 110 -10.58 0.78 -23.57
C ASP A 110 -9.51 0.62 -24.67
N SER A 111 -9.77 -0.23 -25.67
CA SER A 111 -8.86 -0.46 -26.80
C SER A 111 -8.97 0.65 -27.86
N LYS A 112 -10.09 1.37 -27.93
CA LYS A 112 -10.36 2.37 -28.97
C LYS A 112 -9.27 3.45 -29.11
N PRO A 113 -8.71 4.03 -28.03
CA PRO A 113 -7.67 5.05 -28.18
C PRO A 113 -6.38 4.53 -28.83
N PHE A 114 -6.08 3.24 -28.69
CA PHE A 114 -4.90 2.62 -29.28
C PHE A 114 -5.10 2.40 -30.79
N ASP A 115 -6.29 1.93 -31.18
CA ASP A 115 -6.64 1.69 -32.58
C ASP A 115 -6.74 3.01 -33.38
N ASP A 116 -7.36 4.04 -32.81
CA ASP A 116 -7.51 5.35 -33.45
C ASP A 116 -6.15 6.02 -33.72
N SER A 117 -5.18 5.84 -32.82
CA SER A 117 -3.82 6.37 -32.97
C SER A 117 -3.05 5.71 -34.11
N VAL A 118 -3.22 4.38 -34.28
CA VAL A 118 -2.62 3.65 -35.41
C VAL A 118 -3.23 4.12 -36.73
N TRP A 119 -4.55 4.28 -36.78
CA TRP A 119 -5.25 4.74 -37.97
C TRP A 119 -4.85 6.16 -38.38
N GLN A 120 -4.87 7.12 -37.45
CA GLN A 120 -4.52 8.52 -37.76
C GLN A 120 -3.09 8.66 -38.27
N LYS A 121 -2.12 8.01 -37.61
CA LYS A 121 -0.70 8.07 -38.02
C LYS A 121 -0.47 7.36 -39.36
N ASN A 122 -1.18 6.26 -39.63
CA ASN A 122 -1.07 5.60 -40.91
C ASN A 122 -1.68 6.44 -42.03
N ALA A 123 -2.90 6.97 -41.82
CA ALA A 123 -3.58 7.79 -42.81
C ALA A 123 -2.71 8.97 -43.25
N GLN A 124 -2.07 9.66 -42.31
CA GLN A 124 -1.18 10.78 -42.65
C GLN A 124 0.05 10.35 -43.47
N ALA A 125 0.71 9.24 -43.12
CA ALA A 125 1.88 8.73 -43.84
C ALA A 125 1.54 8.18 -45.24
N VAL A 126 0.41 7.47 -45.35
CA VAL A 126 -0.07 6.90 -46.62
C VAL A 126 -0.56 8.01 -47.55
N ILE A 127 -1.31 8.98 -47.03
CA ILE A 127 -1.77 10.13 -47.83
C ILE A 127 -0.56 10.95 -48.30
N GLY A 128 0.38 11.25 -47.41
CA GLY A 128 1.60 12.00 -47.76
C GLY A 128 2.40 11.32 -48.88
N GLY A 129 2.79 10.06 -48.69
CA GLY A 129 3.58 9.32 -49.68
C GLY A 129 2.84 9.13 -51.02
N ARG A 130 1.51 8.99 -51.00
CA ARG A 130 0.71 8.92 -52.23
C ARG A 130 0.75 10.25 -52.99
N THR A 131 0.63 11.39 -52.31
CA THR A 131 0.67 12.70 -52.99
C THR A 131 2.04 13.00 -53.59
N GLU A 132 3.12 12.55 -52.96
CA GLU A 132 4.48 12.67 -53.51
C GLU A 132 4.63 11.83 -54.78
N LEU A 133 4.16 10.57 -54.77
CA LEU A 133 4.16 9.72 -55.94
C LEU A 133 3.30 10.26 -57.09
N GLU A 134 2.15 10.89 -56.78
CA GLU A 134 1.32 11.56 -57.79
C GLU A 134 2.02 12.80 -58.38
N ARG A 135 2.77 13.55 -57.59
CA ARG A 135 3.59 14.67 -58.08
C ARG A 135 4.74 14.18 -58.97
N GLU A 136 5.43 13.13 -58.55
CA GLU A 136 6.47 12.49 -59.36
C GLU A 136 5.92 11.96 -60.68
N ALA A 137 4.76 11.27 -60.66
CA ALA A 137 4.13 10.76 -61.88
C ALA A 137 3.81 11.90 -62.87
N LYS A 138 3.27 13.03 -62.38
CA LYS A 138 3.02 14.22 -63.21
C LYS A 138 4.31 14.84 -63.74
N ALA A 139 5.37 14.87 -62.94
CA ALA A 139 6.67 15.38 -63.38
C ALA A 139 7.28 14.49 -64.48
N VAL A 140 7.20 13.16 -64.33
CA VAL A 140 7.66 12.18 -65.33
C VAL A 140 6.84 12.29 -66.61
N GLU A 141 5.52 12.41 -66.50
CA GLU A 141 4.64 12.64 -67.65
C GLU A 141 5.03 13.91 -68.40
N LYS A 142 5.19 15.03 -67.68
CA LYS A 142 5.55 16.32 -68.26
C LYS A 142 6.91 16.25 -68.96
N ALA A 143 7.92 15.69 -68.30
CA ALA A 143 9.26 15.55 -68.87
C ALA A 143 9.26 14.69 -70.14
N TYR A 144 8.50 13.59 -70.16
CA TYR A 144 8.37 12.75 -71.35
C TYR A 144 7.68 13.49 -72.49
N ARG A 145 6.62 14.25 -72.18
CA ARG A 145 5.90 15.06 -73.18
C ARG A 145 6.77 16.15 -73.76
N GLU A 146 7.51 16.87 -72.93
CA GLU A 146 8.44 17.91 -73.37
C GLU A 146 9.56 17.35 -74.27
N ALA A 147 10.15 16.21 -73.90
CA ALA A 147 11.24 15.59 -74.65
C ALA A 147 10.83 15.10 -76.05
N HIS A 148 9.57 14.73 -76.25
CA HIS A 148 9.07 14.15 -77.52
C HIS A 148 8.04 15.06 -78.22
N GLN A 149 7.89 16.30 -77.74
CA GLN A 149 6.93 17.26 -78.28
C GLN A 149 7.18 17.54 -79.77
N GLU A 150 8.45 17.69 -80.16
CA GLU A 150 8.84 17.97 -81.54
C GLU A 150 8.46 16.84 -82.50
N GLU A 151 8.63 15.58 -82.06
CA GLU A 151 8.23 14.42 -82.84
C GLU A 151 6.71 14.34 -83.01
N TYR A 152 5.96 14.57 -81.94
CA TYR A 152 4.50 14.62 -81.98
C TYR A 152 3.99 15.72 -82.91
N GLU A 153 4.56 16.93 -82.81
CA GLU A 153 4.19 18.05 -83.66
C GLU A 153 4.54 17.81 -85.13
N SER A 154 5.68 17.17 -85.41
CA SER A 154 6.06 16.75 -86.76
C SER A 154 5.04 15.79 -87.37
N ARG A 155 4.65 14.75 -86.62
CA ARG A 155 3.61 13.79 -87.04
C ARG A 155 2.25 14.46 -87.24
N ARG A 156 1.87 15.41 -86.38
CA ARG A 156 0.63 16.17 -86.53
C ARG A 156 0.66 17.07 -87.78
N LYS A 157 1.78 17.76 -88.03
CA LYS A 157 1.99 18.59 -89.23
C LYS A 157 1.94 17.77 -90.51
N ALA A 158 2.48 16.55 -90.50
CA ALA A 158 2.40 15.65 -91.65
C ALA A 158 0.94 15.31 -92.00
N ILE A 159 0.11 14.98 -90.99
CA ILE A 159 -1.34 14.76 -91.18
C ILE A 159 -1.99 16.04 -91.71
N ASP A 160 -1.61 17.22 -91.22
CA ASP A 160 -2.17 18.48 -91.74
C ASP A 160 -1.82 18.72 -93.20
N GLU A 161 -0.57 18.48 -93.58
CA GLU A 161 -0.08 18.71 -94.94
C GLU A 161 -0.77 17.80 -95.96
N ASP A 162 -1.01 16.53 -95.62
CA ASP A 162 -1.72 15.56 -96.47
C ASP A 162 -3.11 16.07 -96.92
N TYR A 163 -3.81 16.79 -96.05
CA TYR A 163 -5.17 17.29 -96.31
C TYR A 163 -5.20 18.77 -96.70
N ARG A 164 -4.15 19.54 -96.41
CA ARG A 164 -4.09 21.00 -96.59
C ARG A 164 -4.42 21.41 -98.02
N LEU A 165 -3.74 20.79 -98.99
CA LEU A 165 -3.90 21.14 -100.40
C LEU A 165 -5.28 20.74 -100.94
N ALA A 166 -5.78 19.56 -100.59
CA ALA A 166 -7.08 19.08 -101.04
C ALA A 166 -8.23 19.98 -100.53
N ILE A 167 -8.21 20.30 -99.24
CA ILE A 167 -9.20 21.19 -98.62
C ILE A 167 -9.08 22.61 -99.17
N PHE A 168 -7.85 23.13 -99.34
CA PHE A 168 -7.63 24.46 -99.91
C PHE A 168 -8.15 24.57 -101.34
N ASN A 169 -7.90 23.56 -102.18
CA ASN A 169 -8.39 23.53 -103.55
C ASN A 169 -9.93 23.49 -103.60
N LEU A 170 -10.59 22.73 -102.72
CA LEU A 170 -12.05 22.72 -102.63
C LEU A 170 -12.62 24.07 -102.19
N ASN A 171 -11.99 24.74 -101.21
CA ASN A 171 -12.39 26.10 -100.83
C ASN A 171 -12.27 27.07 -102.02
N LEU A 172 -11.16 27.01 -102.76
CA LEU A 172 -10.95 27.86 -103.92
C LEU A 172 -11.99 27.59 -105.02
N LYS A 173 -12.38 26.33 -105.25
CA LYS A 173 -13.46 25.97 -106.19
C LYS A 173 -14.81 26.53 -105.74
N ILE A 174 -15.16 26.36 -104.46
CA ILE A 174 -16.42 26.86 -103.90
C ILE A 174 -16.48 28.39 -104.01
N ASP A 175 -15.39 29.09 -103.69
CA ASP A 175 -15.35 30.56 -103.69
C ASP A 175 -15.40 31.13 -105.12
N ASN A 176 -14.74 30.46 -106.08
CA ASN A 176 -14.69 30.91 -107.47
C ASN A 176 -15.76 30.29 -108.37
N GLN A 177 -16.71 29.51 -107.81
CA GLN A 177 -17.70 28.77 -108.59
C GLN A 177 -18.37 29.65 -109.66
N LYS A 178 -18.92 30.80 -109.26
CA LYS A 178 -19.62 31.71 -110.18
C LYS A 178 -18.76 32.20 -111.35
N ALA A 179 -17.44 32.31 -111.17
CA ALA A 179 -16.51 32.73 -112.21
C ALA A 179 -16.11 31.58 -113.15
N MET A 180 -16.28 30.33 -112.70
CA MET A 180 -15.95 29.12 -113.48
C MET A 180 -17.06 28.70 -114.46
N HIS A 181 -18.27 29.25 -114.33
CA HIS A 181 -19.41 28.91 -115.18
C HIS A 181 -19.87 30.09 -116.04
N HIS A 182 -20.60 29.80 -117.12
CA HIS A 182 -21.20 30.81 -117.97
C HIS A 182 -22.29 31.60 -117.19
N PRO A 183 -22.46 32.92 -117.44
CA PRO A 183 -23.50 33.73 -116.80
C PRO A 183 -24.95 33.24 -116.94
N TRP A 184 -25.21 32.26 -117.80
CA TRP A 184 -26.55 31.70 -118.06
C TRP A 184 -26.75 30.29 -117.49
N THR A 185 -25.77 29.77 -116.73
CA THR A 185 -25.89 28.47 -116.05
C THR A 185 -27.03 28.50 -115.03
N LYS A 186 -27.82 27.43 -114.96
CA LYS A 186 -28.97 27.35 -114.04
C LYS A 186 -28.48 27.36 -112.58
N GLN A 187 -29.16 28.11 -111.73
CA GLN A 187 -28.79 28.20 -110.31
C GLN A 187 -28.85 26.84 -109.61
N GLU A 188 -29.86 26.02 -109.91
CA GLU A 188 -30.02 24.68 -109.34
C GLU A 188 -28.81 23.77 -109.58
N THR A 189 -28.18 23.85 -110.76
CA THR A 189 -26.98 23.07 -111.07
C THR A 189 -25.75 23.56 -110.30
N LEU A 190 -25.65 24.88 -110.05
CA LEU A 190 -24.59 25.45 -109.23
C LEU A 190 -24.77 25.06 -107.75
N ASP A 191 -26.01 25.06 -107.26
CA ASP A 191 -26.30 24.72 -105.88
C ASP A 191 -26.02 23.23 -105.60
N GLN A 192 -26.34 22.33 -106.55
CA GLN A 192 -26.01 20.90 -106.45
C GLN A 192 -24.50 20.64 -106.42
N GLU A 193 -23.76 21.20 -107.37
CA GLU A 193 -22.30 21.07 -107.44
C GLU A 193 -21.61 21.67 -106.19
N LYS A 194 -22.11 22.81 -105.72
CA LYS A 194 -21.61 23.42 -104.48
C LYS A 194 -21.85 22.50 -103.29
N ALA A 195 -23.04 21.91 -103.19
CA ALA A 195 -23.35 20.96 -102.12
C ALA A 195 -22.43 19.73 -102.15
N GLU A 196 -22.09 19.21 -103.33
CA GLU A 196 -21.13 18.11 -103.50
C GLU A 196 -19.73 18.49 -103.02
N TRP A 197 -19.20 19.67 -103.42
CA TRP A 197 -17.89 20.14 -102.94
C TRP A 197 -17.86 20.44 -101.44
N GLU A 198 -18.96 20.98 -100.90
CA GLU A 198 -19.09 21.22 -99.46
C GLU A 198 -19.11 19.92 -98.67
N GLN A 199 -19.80 18.89 -99.19
CA GLN A 199 -19.80 17.55 -98.61
C GLN A 199 -18.43 16.89 -98.68
N GLU A 200 -17.74 16.96 -99.82
CA GLU A 200 -16.39 16.42 -99.99
C GLU A 200 -15.40 17.11 -99.03
N ARG A 201 -15.49 18.44 -98.89
CA ARG A 201 -14.69 19.20 -97.91
C ARG A 201 -14.99 18.75 -96.48
N ALA A 202 -16.25 18.57 -96.13
CA ALA A 202 -16.65 18.11 -94.79
C ALA A 202 -16.09 16.71 -94.49
N ASN A 203 -16.15 15.80 -95.45
CA ASN A 203 -15.57 14.46 -95.33
C ASN A 203 -14.05 14.51 -95.09
N LEU A 204 -13.31 15.30 -95.89
CA LEU A 204 -11.86 15.45 -95.71
C LEU A 204 -11.50 16.09 -94.37
N GLN A 205 -12.27 17.07 -93.91
CA GLN A 205 -12.09 17.67 -92.57
C GLN A 205 -12.35 16.65 -91.46
N GLN A 206 -13.38 15.81 -91.61
CA GLN A 206 -13.70 14.75 -90.66
C GLN A 206 -12.59 13.69 -90.62
N GLU A 207 -12.12 13.21 -91.77
CA GLU A 207 -11.02 12.24 -91.83
C GLU A 207 -9.74 12.77 -91.20
N ARG A 208 -9.36 14.01 -91.51
CA ARG A 208 -8.24 14.69 -90.85
C ARG A 208 -8.43 14.70 -89.34
N GLY A 209 -9.61 15.10 -88.86
CA GLY A 209 -9.93 15.11 -87.43
C GLY A 209 -9.83 13.73 -86.78
N MET A 210 -10.31 12.68 -87.45
CA MET A 210 -10.19 11.30 -86.96
C MET A 210 -8.73 10.84 -86.88
N ARG A 211 -7.91 11.14 -87.91
CA ARG A 211 -6.49 10.79 -87.90
C ARG A 211 -5.70 11.53 -86.82
N GLN A 212 -5.99 12.82 -86.62
CA GLN A 212 -5.40 13.58 -85.52
C GLN A 212 -5.80 13.03 -84.15
N ALA A 213 -7.08 12.69 -83.96
CA ALA A 213 -7.57 12.10 -82.72
C ALA A 213 -6.93 10.74 -82.45
N GLU A 214 -6.72 9.92 -83.48
CA GLU A 214 -6.04 8.63 -83.34
C GLU A 214 -4.55 8.81 -82.99
N LEU A 215 -3.86 9.78 -83.61
CA LEU A 215 -2.50 10.15 -83.25
C LEU A 215 -2.41 10.57 -81.77
N GLU A 216 -3.34 11.41 -81.30
CA GLU A 216 -3.39 11.85 -79.90
C GLU A 216 -3.65 10.66 -78.94
N ARG A 217 -4.56 9.74 -79.30
CA ARG A 217 -4.81 8.53 -78.51
C ARG A 217 -3.57 7.65 -78.40
N GLN A 218 -2.88 7.43 -79.51
CA GLN A 218 -1.64 6.65 -79.52
C GLN A 218 -0.56 7.32 -78.69
N TRP A 219 -0.43 8.64 -78.81
CA TRP A 219 0.49 9.44 -78.02
C TRP A 219 0.21 9.31 -76.51
N ASN A 220 -1.04 9.51 -76.09
CA ASN A 220 -1.44 9.36 -74.69
C ASN A 220 -1.22 7.94 -74.15
N LYS A 221 -1.43 6.90 -74.96
CA LYS A 221 -1.11 5.51 -74.59
C LYS A 221 0.40 5.32 -74.37
N GLN A 222 1.25 5.85 -75.24
CA GLN A 222 2.71 5.76 -75.10
C GLN A 222 3.20 6.48 -73.86
N VAL A 223 2.72 7.69 -73.62
CA VAL A 223 3.02 8.47 -72.41
C VAL A 223 2.60 7.70 -71.15
N ALA A 224 1.38 7.16 -71.13
CA ALA A 224 0.89 6.38 -69.99
C ALA A 224 1.71 5.10 -69.77
N ALA A 225 2.08 4.39 -70.83
CA ALA A 225 2.93 3.20 -70.74
C ALA A 225 4.33 3.53 -70.20
N TYR A 226 4.91 4.66 -70.61
CA TYR A 226 6.18 5.13 -70.08
C TYR A 226 6.09 5.49 -68.60
N VAL A 227 5.08 6.29 -68.22
CA VAL A 227 4.84 6.65 -66.80
C VAL A 227 4.64 5.39 -65.96
N GLN A 228 3.88 4.40 -66.45
CA GLN A 228 3.69 3.11 -65.77
C GLN A 228 5.01 2.34 -65.63
N SER A 229 5.88 2.34 -66.64
CA SER A 229 7.18 1.65 -66.57
C SER A 229 8.11 2.25 -65.52
N VAL A 230 8.11 3.58 -65.36
CA VAL A 230 8.95 4.31 -64.40
C VAL A 230 8.36 4.29 -62.99
N MET A 231 7.05 4.57 -62.87
CA MET A 231 6.37 4.70 -61.58
C MET A 231 5.86 3.37 -61.03
N GLY A 232 5.66 2.35 -61.88
CA GLY A 232 5.14 1.04 -61.49
C GLY A 232 5.94 0.37 -60.36
N PRO A 233 7.27 0.24 -60.48
CA PRO A 233 8.11 -0.31 -59.40
C PRO A 233 8.02 0.52 -58.12
N LYS A 234 8.12 1.85 -58.22
CA LYS A 234 8.02 2.76 -57.06
C LYS A 234 6.68 2.63 -56.34
N LEU A 235 5.57 2.53 -57.09
CA LEU A 235 4.22 2.31 -56.55
C LEU A 235 4.09 0.95 -55.88
N ALA A 236 4.71 -0.10 -56.41
CA ALA A 236 4.72 -1.43 -55.81
C ALA A 236 5.51 -1.45 -54.49
N GLU A 237 6.70 -0.87 -54.47
CA GLU A 237 7.51 -0.73 -53.26
C GLU A 237 6.80 0.08 -52.18
N TRP A 238 6.18 1.21 -52.56
CA TRP A 238 5.42 2.03 -51.62
C TRP A 238 4.23 1.27 -51.04
N LYS A 239 3.47 0.52 -51.86
CA LYS A 239 2.37 -0.32 -51.38
C LYS A 239 2.86 -1.38 -50.39
N GLN A 240 4.02 -1.98 -50.64
CA GLN A 240 4.60 -2.98 -49.75
C GLN A 240 5.03 -2.35 -48.42
N LYS A 241 5.81 -1.26 -48.46
CA LYS A 241 6.21 -0.50 -47.27
C LYS A 241 5.01 -0.01 -46.45
N ALA A 242 3.93 0.41 -47.11
CA ALA A 242 2.70 0.83 -46.44
C ALA A 242 2.06 -0.34 -45.66
N LYS A 243 2.01 -1.55 -46.25
CA LYS A 243 1.52 -2.76 -45.57
C LYS A 243 2.40 -3.18 -44.41
N ASP A 244 3.72 -3.22 -44.61
CA ASP A 244 4.67 -3.64 -43.58
C ASP A 244 4.62 -2.68 -42.38
N SER A 245 4.54 -1.37 -42.64
CA SER A 245 4.40 -0.35 -41.59
C SER A 245 3.06 -0.43 -40.83
N MET A 246 2.01 -0.98 -41.44
CA MET A 246 0.74 -1.24 -40.74
C MET A 246 0.88 -2.42 -39.78
N ALA A 247 1.46 -3.51 -40.26
CA ALA A 247 1.66 -4.72 -39.46
C ALA A 247 2.54 -4.42 -38.23
N GLU A 248 3.63 -3.68 -38.40
CA GLU A 248 4.55 -3.30 -37.31
C GLU A 248 3.88 -2.36 -36.28
N ARG A 249 3.06 -1.41 -36.75
CA ARG A 249 2.34 -0.51 -35.84
C ARG A 249 1.22 -1.22 -35.09
N GLN A 250 0.52 -2.15 -35.74
CA GLN A 250 -0.52 -2.96 -35.12
C GLN A 250 0.06 -3.91 -34.07
N SER A 251 1.19 -4.55 -34.35
CA SER A 251 1.88 -5.39 -33.35
C SER A 251 2.40 -4.56 -32.18
N GLY A 252 2.94 -3.36 -32.42
CA GLY A 252 3.35 -2.42 -31.38
C GLY A 252 2.19 -1.92 -30.51
N ALA A 253 1.01 -1.69 -31.10
CA ALA A 253 -0.20 -1.31 -30.36
C ALA A 253 -0.71 -2.47 -29.49
N MET A 254 -0.74 -3.69 -30.02
CA MET A 254 -1.08 -4.89 -29.26
C MET A 254 -0.12 -5.15 -28.10
N ALA A 255 1.19 -4.94 -28.30
CA ALA A 255 2.19 -5.06 -27.24
C ALA A 255 2.01 -4.03 -26.12
N LYS A 256 1.66 -2.78 -26.47
CA LYS A 256 1.34 -1.75 -25.48
C LYS A 256 0.04 -2.06 -24.75
N GLN A 257 -0.96 -2.56 -25.46
CA GLN A 257 -2.23 -2.98 -24.84
C GLN A 257 -1.99 -4.12 -23.85
N SER A 258 -1.20 -5.15 -24.22
CA SER A 258 -0.88 -6.26 -23.32
C SER A 258 -0.03 -5.81 -22.13
N GLU A 259 0.91 -4.87 -22.32
CA GLU A 259 1.67 -4.28 -21.22
C GLU A 259 0.77 -3.52 -20.24
N VAL A 260 -0.17 -2.72 -20.74
CA VAL A 260 -1.13 -2.01 -19.88
C VAL A 260 -2.06 -2.99 -19.17
N GLN A 261 -2.51 -4.05 -19.83
CA GLN A 261 -3.32 -5.11 -19.22
C GLN A 261 -2.54 -5.87 -18.13
N ALA A 262 -1.27 -6.19 -18.37
CA ALA A 262 -0.40 -6.84 -17.40
C ALA A 262 -0.22 -5.96 -16.16
N ARG A 263 0.10 -4.67 -16.34
CA ARG A 263 0.19 -3.70 -15.25
C ARG A 263 -1.12 -3.57 -14.46
N ASN A 264 -2.27 -3.56 -15.16
CA ASN A 264 -3.57 -3.51 -14.50
C ASN A 264 -3.88 -4.80 -13.72
N THR A 265 -3.42 -5.96 -14.21
CA THR A 265 -3.61 -7.25 -13.52
C THR A 265 -2.71 -7.35 -12.29
N GLU A 266 -1.46 -6.90 -12.39
CA GLU A 266 -0.54 -6.80 -11.25
C GLU A 266 -1.08 -5.83 -10.18
N ALA A 267 -1.55 -4.66 -10.59
CA ALA A 267 -2.18 -3.71 -9.67
C ALA A 267 -3.44 -4.30 -9.00
N MET A 268 -4.23 -5.09 -9.72
CA MET A 268 -5.39 -5.79 -9.17
C MET A 268 -4.99 -6.87 -8.16
N GLN A 269 -3.94 -7.66 -8.43
CA GLN A 269 -3.43 -8.65 -7.49
C GLN A 269 -2.95 -7.99 -6.19
N GLN A 270 -2.17 -6.92 -6.30
CA GLN A 270 -1.73 -6.15 -5.13
C GLN A 270 -2.92 -5.58 -4.33
N GLN A 271 -3.97 -5.11 -5.01
CA GLN A 271 -5.18 -4.62 -4.34
C GLN A 271 -5.99 -5.74 -3.68
N MET A 272 -6.07 -6.93 -4.30
CA MET A 272 -6.71 -8.11 -3.72
C MET A 272 -5.97 -8.57 -2.46
N ASP A 273 -4.64 -8.61 -2.49
CA ASP A 273 -3.80 -8.96 -1.35
C ASP A 273 -3.99 -7.97 -0.20
N VAL A 274 -4.07 -6.67 -0.49
CA VAL A 274 -4.42 -5.65 0.52
C VAL A 274 -5.81 -5.90 1.10
N SER A 275 -6.82 -6.24 0.29
CA SER A 275 -8.17 -6.52 0.78
C SER A 275 -8.24 -7.77 1.67
N LEU A 276 -7.53 -8.85 1.30
CA LEU A 276 -7.44 -10.08 2.09
C LEU A 276 -6.75 -9.83 3.43
N ASN A 277 -5.67 -9.04 3.42
CA ASN A 277 -4.98 -8.62 4.64
C ASN A 277 -5.90 -7.78 5.55
N LEU A 278 -6.74 -6.90 5.01
CA LEU A 278 -7.70 -6.13 5.81
C LEU A 278 -8.75 -7.05 6.47
N GLN A 279 -9.31 -8.01 5.72
CA GLN A 279 -10.25 -8.99 6.27
C GLN A 279 -9.63 -9.84 7.38
N GLN A 280 -8.39 -10.30 7.19
CA GLN A 280 -7.65 -11.03 8.23
C GLN A 280 -7.42 -10.16 9.47
N ARG A 281 -7.14 -8.86 9.31
CA ARG A 281 -6.97 -7.93 10.44
C ARG A 281 -8.26 -7.71 11.20
N GLU A 282 -9.40 -7.63 10.51
CA GLU A 282 -10.70 -7.56 11.17
C GLU A 282 -10.99 -8.83 11.98
N ALA A 283 -10.71 -10.01 11.42
CA ALA A 283 -10.84 -11.27 12.14
C ALA A 283 -9.93 -11.35 13.39
N ILE A 284 -8.66 -10.94 13.29
CA ILE A 284 -7.75 -10.92 14.45
C ILE A 284 -8.23 -9.93 15.51
N LYS A 285 -8.76 -8.76 15.12
CA LYS A 285 -9.34 -7.80 16.08
C LYS A 285 -10.54 -8.40 16.84
N GLN A 286 -11.41 -9.12 16.15
CA GLN A 286 -12.53 -9.83 16.78
C GLN A 286 -12.00 -10.88 17.77
N GLN A 287 -11.04 -11.71 17.37
CA GLN A 287 -10.41 -12.70 18.25
C GLN A 287 -9.75 -12.07 19.48
N LEU A 288 -9.07 -10.92 19.34
CA LEU A 288 -8.51 -10.20 20.49
C LEU A 288 -9.59 -9.74 21.47
N SER A 289 -10.73 -9.25 20.96
CA SER A 289 -11.84 -8.83 21.82
C SER A 289 -12.46 -10.01 22.58
N GLU A 290 -12.59 -11.17 21.93
CA GLU A 290 -13.07 -12.41 22.55
C GLU A 290 -12.09 -12.93 23.60
N LEU A 291 -10.79 -12.96 23.30
CA LEU A 291 -9.75 -13.36 24.26
C LEU A 291 -9.69 -12.41 25.46
N GLN A 292 -9.88 -11.11 25.25
CA GLN A 292 -9.93 -10.14 26.34
C GLN A 292 -11.11 -10.42 27.28
N GLN A 293 -12.30 -10.70 26.74
CA GLN A 293 -13.46 -11.08 27.53
C GLN A 293 -13.21 -12.39 28.30
N GLN A 294 -12.60 -13.39 27.67
CA GLN A 294 -12.27 -14.66 28.33
C GLN A 294 -11.26 -14.47 29.48
N ILE A 295 -10.23 -13.63 29.28
CA ILE A 295 -9.27 -13.29 30.34
C ILE A 295 -9.98 -12.60 31.50
N GLU A 296 -10.86 -11.64 31.23
CA GLU A 296 -11.59 -10.89 32.26
C GLU A 296 -12.52 -11.79 33.07
N VAL A 297 -13.28 -12.66 32.39
CA VAL A 297 -14.17 -13.64 33.03
C VAL A 297 -13.38 -14.59 33.91
N LEU A 298 -12.26 -15.14 33.40
CA LEU A 298 -11.44 -16.09 34.15
C LEU A 298 -10.70 -15.43 35.32
N ASP A 299 -10.17 -14.22 35.15
CA ASP A 299 -9.54 -13.45 36.24
C ASP A 299 -10.55 -13.15 37.35
N THR A 300 -11.78 -12.78 36.98
CA THR A 300 -12.87 -12.53 37.94
C THR A 300 -13.28 -13.81 38.67
N HIS A 301 -13.38 -14.94 37.96
CA HIS A 301 -13.67 -16.24 38.56
C HIS A 301 -12.63 -16.61 39.62
N ILE A 302 -11.35 -16.59 39.25
CA ILE A 302 -10.23 -16.89 40.16
C ILE A 302 -10.27 -15.99 41.40
N ARG A 303 -10.50 -14.68 41.22
CA ARG A 303 -10.60 -13.74 42.34
C ARG A 303 -11.79 -14.02 43.26
N ASN A 304 -12.94 -14.38 42.70
CA ASN A 304 -14.12 -14.72 43.49
C ASN A 304 -13.90 -15.98 44.33
N ASP A 305 -13.23 -17.00 43.77
CA ASP A 305 -12.90 -18.23 44.50
C ASP A 305 -11.92 -17.97 45.63
N ILE A 306 -10.87 -17.18 45.36
CA ILE A 306 -9.91 -16.73 46.38
C ILE A 306 -10.62 -15.94 47.48
N ALA A 307 -11.51 -15.02 47.11
CA ALA A 307 -12.30 -14.25 48.08
C ALA A 307 -13.23 -15.15 48.90
N GLY A 308 -13.82 -16.18 48.30
CA GLY A 308 -14.64 -17.19 48.99
C GLY A 308 -13.85 -18.00 50.01
N LYS A 309 -12.66 -18.50 49.64
CA LYS A 309 -11.77 -19.22 50.58
C LYS A 309 -11.20 -18.28 51.64
N ALA A 310 -10.86 -17.03 51.30
CA ALA A 310 -10.44 -16.03 52.28
C ALA A 310 -11.56 -15.70 53.28
N ALA A 311 -12.82 -15.60 52.84
CA ALA A 311 -13.95 -15.41 53.74
C ALA A 311 -14.14 -16.59 54.70
N LYS A 312 -13.91 -17.83 54.23
CA LYS A 312 -13.90 -19.02 55.10
C LYS A 312 -12.83 -18.89 56.20
N ILE A 313 -11.60 -18.51 55.84
CA ILE A 313 -10.50 -18.30 56.79
C ILE A 313 -10.81 -17.15 57.76
N ALA A 314 -11.40 -16.04 57.28
CA ALA A 314 -11.82 -14.93 58.12
C ALA A 314 -12.82 -15.36 59.20
N ILE A 315 -13.78 -16.23 58.84
CA ILE A 315 -14.76 -16.77 59.80
C ILE A 315 -14.07 -17.69 60.82
N LEU A 316 -13.16 -18.57 60.38
CA LEU A 316 -12.46 -19.52 61.25
C LEU A 316 -11.58 -18.82 62.30
N HIS A 317 -10.87 -17.77 61.90
CA HIS A 317 -9.96 -17.01 62.78
C HIS A 317 -10.60 -15.78 63.44
N HIS A 318 -11.91 -15.57 63.25
CA HIS A 318 -12.65 -14.41 63.75
C HIS A 318 -12.07 -13.05 63.30
N PHE A 319 -11.51 -12.99 62.09
CA PHE A 319 -11.07 -11.72 61.50
C PHE A 319 -12.26 -10.87 61.06
N THR A 320 -12.16 -9.56 61.30
CA THR A 320 -13.14 -8.58 60.82
C THR A 320 -12.92 -8.20 59.35
N LEU A 321 -11.68 -8.30 58.87
CA LEU A 321 -11.27 -7.97 57.52
C LEU A 321 -10.00 -8.75 57.16
N ILE A 322 -9.89 -9.17 55.89
CA ILE A 322 -8.64 -9.65 55.31
C ILE A 322 -8.17 -8.63 54.27
N LEU A 323 -6.91 -8.22 54.36
CA LEU A 323 -6.27 -7.28 53.44
C LEU A 323 -5.41 -8.04 52.44
N ALA A 324 -5.62 -7.74 51.15
CA ALA A 324 -4.80 -8.27 50.07
C ALA A 324 -3.53 -7.44 49.89
N THR A 325 -2.40 -8.14 49.77
CA THR A 325 -1.08 -7.59 49.48
C THR A 325 -0.57 -8.10 48.14
N PRO A 326 0.01 -7.22 47.30
CA PRO A 326 -0.04 -5.77 47.42
C PRO A 326 -1.46 -5.23 47.14
N ALA A 327 -1.84 -4.15 47.84
CA ALA A 327 -3.13 -3.50 47.60
C ALA A 327 -3.05 -2.65 46.33
N GLU A 328 -4.04 -2.82 45.46
CA GLU A 328 -4.18 -1.99 44.27
C GLU A 328 -4.68 -0.60 44.68
N ASN A 329 -4.03 0.42 44.14
CA ASN A 329 -4.42 1.80 44.38
C ASN A 329 -5.83 2.06 43.82
N LEU A 330 -6.67 2.74 44.61
CA LEU A 330 -8.06 3.04 44.27
C LEU A 330 -8.20 3.79 42.92
N GLU A 331 -7.22 4.65 42.58
CA GLU A 331 -7.22 5.38 41.31
C GLU A 331 -7.03 4.48 40.09
N TYR A 332 -6.41 3.30 40.27
CA TYR A 332 -6.28 2.28 39.23
C TYR A 332 -7.47 1.32 39.19
N ALA A 333 -8.24 1.21 40.28
CA ALA A 333 -9.38 0.30 40.39
C ALA A 333 -10.72 0.91 39.94
N LEU A 334 -10.81 2.25 39.83
CA LEU A 334 -12.04 2.94 39.43
C LEU A 334 -12.13 3.12 37.91
N PRO A 335 -13.16 2.58 37.24
CA PRO A 335 -13.40 2.89 35.84
C PRO A 335 -14.14 4.24 35.80
N LEU A 336 -13.44 5.36 35.59
CA LEU A 336 -13.92 6.57 34.88
C LEU A 336 -12.90 7.72 35.01
N GLY A 337 -12.20 8.04 33.91
CA GLY A 337 -11.75 9.41 33.60
C GLY A 337 -10.45 9.94 34.23
N SER A 338 -9.88 9.31 35.25
CA SER A 338 -8.59 9.71 35.82
C SER A 338 -7.46 8.87 35.21
N THR A 339 -6.64 9.46 34.36
CA THR A 339 -5.31 8.89 34.07
C THR A 339 -4.49 9.00 35.36
N PRO A 340 -4.09 7.88 36.00
CA PRO A 340 -3.28 7.95 37.21
C PRO A 340 -1.97 8.69 36.91
N ASP A 341 -1.48 9.45 37.87
CA ASP A 341 -0.23 10.20 37.76
C ASP A 341 0.91 9.21 37.38
N PRO A 342 1.74 9.51 36.35
CA PRO A 342 2.84 8.64 35.94
C PRO A 342 3.82 8.25 37.07
N ASP A 343 3.91 9.05 38.13
CA ASP A 343 4.78 8.77 39.29
C ASP A 343 4.10 7.92 40.38
N MET A 344 2.82 7.57 40.23
CA MET A 344 2.06 6.80 41.22
C MET A 344 2.29 5.30 41.08
N GLN A 345 2.55 4.62 42.19
CA GLN A 345 2.70 3.16 42.18
C GLN A 345 1.31 2.51 42.16
N ARG A 346 1.12 1.54 41.26
CA ARG A 346 -0.13 0.79 41.12
C ARG A 346 -0.42 -0.11 42.33
N PHE A 347 0.62 -0.61 42.97
CA PHE A 347 0.57 -1.62 44.02
C PHE A 347 1.35 -1.14 45.23
N TYR A 348 0.69 -1.05 46.39
CA TYR A 348 1.32 -0.68 47.65
C TYR A 348 1.43 -1.91 48.58
N PRO A 349 2.58 -2.13 49.24
CA PRO A 349 2.66 -3.12 50.30
C PRO A 349 1.81 -2.65 51.48
N VAL A 350 0.94 -3.53 51.99
CA VAL A 350 0.18 -3.28 53.22
C VAL A 350 0.96 -3.85 54.38
N ILE A 351 1.29 -3.02 55.36
CA ILE A 351 2.04 -3.41 56.57
C ILE A 351 1.18 -3.03 57.77
N GLY A 352 0.73 -4.03 58.54
CA GLY A 352 -0.02 -3.83 59.78
C GLY A 352 0.79 -4.19 61.01
N THR A 353 0.50 -3.55 62.15
CA THR A 353 1.12 -3.84 63.45
C THR A 353 0.41 -4.95 64.23
N ASP A 354 -0.89 -5.16 63.94
CA ASP A 354 -1.76 -6.18 64.56
C ASP A 354 -2.42 -7.07 63.48
N THR A 355 -1.63 -7.49 62.49
CA THR A 355 -2.07 -8.34 61.37
C THR A 355 -1.45 -9.73 61.42
N GLU A 356 -2.25 -10.75 61.13
CA GLU A 356 -1.78 -12.14 60.98
C GLU A 356 -1.69 -12.51 59.50
N ASP A 357 -0.52 -13.01 59.07
CA ASP A 357 -0.32 -13.48 57.70
C ASP A 357 -0.91 -14.89 57.54
N VAL A 358 -1.97 -14.98 56.75
CA VAL A 358 -2.70 -16.24 56.47
C VAL A 358 -2.50 -16.71 55.03
N THR A 359 -1.46 -16.22 54.36
CA THR A 359 -1.16 -16.57 52.96
C THR A 359 -1.00 -18.07 52.75
N ASP A 360 -0.21 -18.77 53.59
CA ASP A 360 0.07 -20.20 53.40
C ASP A 360 -1.16 -21.08 53.66
N GLU A 361 -2.01 -20.68 54.60
CA GLU A 361 -3.29 -21.34 54.87
C GLU A 361 -4.26 -21.16 53.70
N LEU A 362 -4.36 -19.95 53.16
CA LEU A 362 -5.18 -19.66 52.00
C LEU A 362 -4.70 -20.40 50.75
N VAL A 363 -3.39 -20.44 50.49
CA VAL A 363 -2.81 -21.20 49.38
C VAL A 363 -3.16 -22.68 49.47
N THR A 364 -3.13 -23.25 50.69
CA THR A 364 -3.52 -24.65 50.92
C THR A 364 -5.01 -24.87 50.64
N GLU A 365 -5.87 -23.97 51.09
CA GLU A 365 -7.33 -24.01 50.87
C GLU A 365 -7.76 -23.70 49.43
N ILE A 366 -6.95 -22.97 48.65
CA ILE A 366 -7.17 -22.77 47.22
C ILE A 366 -6.78 -24.03 46.44
N GLY A 367 -5.69 -24.69 46.85
CA GLY A 367 -5.26 -25.96 46.25
C GLY A 367 -6.30 -27.09 46.39
N THR A 368 -7.22 -27.01 47.36
CA THR A 368 -8.30 -27.99 47.54
C THR A 368 -9.53 -27.73 46.67
N ILE A 369 -9.61 -26.60 45.94
CA ILE A 369 -10.73 -26.29 45.03
C ILE A 369 -10.85 -27.38 43.94
N SER A 370 -9.73 -27.92 43.47
CA SER A 370 -9.73 -29.04 42.51
C SER A 370 -10.30 -30.36 43.08
N SER A 371 -10.37 -30.50 44.39
CA SER A 371 -10.85 -31.73 45.06
C SER A 371 -12.32 -31.68 45.52
N GLU A 372 -12.96 -30.51 45.51
CA GLU A 372 -14.38 -30.37 45.90
C GLU A 372 -15.35 -30.32 44.69
N GLU A 373 -14.87 -30.09 43.47
CA GLU A 373 -15.69 -30.00 42.24
C GLU A 373 -15.50 -31.17 41.24
N SER A 374 -15.02 -32.33 41.70
CA SER A 374 -15.00 -33.58 40.88
C SER A 374 -16.19 -34.50 41.15
#